data_AF-A0A2N1CVY4-F1
#
_entry.id   AF-A0A2N1CVY4-F1
#
_cell.length_a   1.000
_cell.length_b   1.000
_cell.length_c   1.000
_cell.angle_alpha   90.00
_cell.angle_beta   90.00
_cell.angle_gamma   90.00
#
_symmetry.space_group_name_H-M   'P 1'
#
loop_
_entity.id
_entity.type
_entity.pdbx_description
1 polymer ?
#
loop_
_entity_poly.entity_id
_entity_poly.type
_entity_poly.pdbx_seq_one_letter_code
_entity_poly.pdbx_strand_id
1 'polypeptide(L)'
;MFAQEWSTSGEQRPLTRVVILDESPQAQYLYPEFLLFQRLFESAGIDCLIADPADLAFHNESLLVDGKPVDLVYNRLTDFYLEGDNCSALRSAYLADVVTVTPHPQAYALYADKRRLVDLTNARFLEEIGVDQQIRTVLAQYVPLTVPVGHGNAEHLWQNRRSLFFKPVSGYGSRGAYRGDKLTKRVWEEIVGGNYVAQSLVAPGERRIVADPQVRSMKFDLRAYAYAGEVQWNAARVYQGQTTNFRTEGGGFAPVFTLGEEEERAGSTEQRSHASFTFLLDETGAVEELPHPLYLALVRAEMATSKLAGKRFRLADWYVAMEDGHPSEVIRELYGWVAFDADGAYHPEVGPPENGQPNSIGNVDSSALPTPEEHDRIEGLLFQSE
;
A
#
# COMPACT_ATOMS: atom_id res chain seq x y z
N MET A 1 11.16 12.59 2.54
CA MET A 1 12.03 11.57 3.14
C MET A 1 13.44 11.64 2.57
N PHE A 2 13.72 11.20 1.32
CA PHE A 2 15.10 11.09 0.81
C PHE A 2 15.90 12.41 0.83
N ALA A 3 15.29 13.53 0.46
CA ALA A 3 15.93 14.85 0.57
C ALA A 3 16.26 15.24 2.03
N GLN A 4 15.45 14.77 2.98
CA GLN A 4 15.70 14.99 4.41
C GLN A 4 16.84 14.09 4.91
N GLU A 5 16.88 12.82 4.50
CA GLU A 5 18.02 11.92 4.79
C GLU A 5 19.34 12.54 4.30
N TRP A 6 19.32 13.05 3.06
CA TRP A 6 20.46 13.74 2.48
C TRP A 6 20.83 15.02 3.22
N SER A 7 19.86 15.86 3.60
CA SER A 7 20.19 17.08 4.36
C SER A 7 20.74 16.77 5.75
N THR A 8 20.33 15.65 6.37
CA THR A 8 20.83 15.21 7.67
C THR A 8 22.20 14.55 7.63
N SER A 9 22.70 14.14 6.46
CA SER A 9 24.08 13.61 6.34
C SER A 9 25.15 14.67 6.55
N GLY A 10 24.78 15.95 6.54
CA GLY A 10 25.71 17.09 6.67
C GLY A 10 26.22 17.62 5.33
N GLU A 11 25.91 16.94 4.22
CA GLU A 11 26.25 17.36 2.87
C GLU A 11 25.54 18.66 2.47
N GLN A 12 26.31 19.62 1.95
CA GLN A 12 25.79 20.95 1.58
C GLN A 12 25.42 21.05 0.09
N ARG A 13 25.86 20.08 -0.71
CA ARG A 13 25.54 19.98 -2.13
C ARG A 13 24.16 19.34 -2.33
N PRO A 14 23.47 19.58 -3.46
CA PRO A 14 22.21 18.91 -3.75
C PRO A 14 22.40 17.39 -3.90
N LEU A 15 21.35 16.64 -3.61
CA LEU A 15 21.26 15.21 -3.95
C LEU A 15 21.17 15.08 -5.46
N THR A 16 22.13 14.39 -6.07
CA THR A 16 22.22 14.26 -7.54
C THR A 16 22.13 12.82 -8.02
N ARG A 17 22.51 11.84 -7.21
CA ARG A 17 22.56 10.43 -7.63
C ARG A 17 22.13 9.45 -6.54
N VAL A 18 21.06 8.70 -6.81
CA VAL A 18 20.51 7.65 -5.95
C VAL A 18 20.72 6.27 -6.56
N VAL A 19 21.07 5.28 -5.75
CA VAL A 19 21.09 3.88 -6.15
C VAL A 19 20.06 3.09 -5.36
N ILE A 20 19.10 2.47 -6.04
CA ILE A 20 18.20 1.48 -5.47
C ILE A 20 18.93 0.14 -5.51
N LEU A 21 19.21 -0.43 -4.33
CA LEU A 21 20.12 -1.57 -4.22
C LEU A 21 19.40 -2.81 -3.69
N ASP A 22 19.39 -3.89 -4.46
CA ASP A 22 18.89 -5.22 -4.02
C ASP A 22 19.70 -6.34 -4.69
N GLU A 23 19.62 -7.56 -4.18
CA GLU A 23 20.27 -8.71 -4.83
C GLU A 23 19.48 -9.13 -6.06
N SER A 24 20.15 -9.29 -7.20
CA SER A 24 19.53 -9.64 -8.49
C SER A 24 18.23 -8.88 -8.74
N PRO A 25 18.24 -7.53 -8.80
CA PRO A 25 17.03 -6.72 -8.67
C PRO A 25 15.89 -7.12 -9.61
N GLN A 26 16.21 -7.47 -10.85
CA GLN A 26 15.24 -7.86 -11.89
C GLN A 26 14.49 -9.16 -11.56
N ALA A 27 15.06 -10.01 -10.71
CA ALA A 27 14.43 -11.24 -10.22
C ALA A 27 13.54 -11.00 -9.00
N GLN A 28 13.58 -9.81 -8.39
CA GLN A 28 12.79 -9.49 -7.21
C GLN A 28 11.33 -9.27 -7.58
N TYR A 29 10.43 -9.81 -6.75
CA TYR A 29 8.98 -9.64 -6.92
C TYR A 29 8.56 -8.16 -6.96
N LEU A 30 9.28 -7.30 -6.25
CA LEU A 30 9.04 -5.86 -6.17
C LEU A 30 9.87 -5.05 -7.18
N TYR A 31 10.50 -5.67 -8.18
CA TYR A 31 11.21 -4.93 -9.23
C TYR A 31 10.35 -3.83 -9.91
N PRO A 32 9.04 -4.04 -10.17
CA PRO A 32 8.19 -2.95 -10.66
C PRO A 32 8.14 -1.73 -9.72
N GLU A 33 8.18 -1.93 -8.40
CA GLU A 33 8.27 -0.83 -7.42
C GLU A 33 9.57 -0.05 -7.60
N PHE A 34 10.68 -0.74 -7.86
CA PHE A 34 11.98 -0.10 -8.05
C PHE A 34 11.97 0.81 -9.29
N LEU A 35 11.34 0.37 -10.37
CA LEU A 35 11.16 1.18 -11.59
C LEU A 35 10.28 2.41 -11.35
N LEU A 36 9.28 2.33 -10.45
CA LEU A 36 8.47 3.49 -10.08
C LEU A 36 9.28 4.51 -9.29
N PHE A 37 10.08 4.06 -8.32
CA PHE A 37 10.98 4.96 -7.57
C PHE A 37 12.06 5.54 -8.48
N GLN A 38 12.63 4.76 -9.41
CA GLN A 38 13.60 5.26 -10.38
C GLN A 38 13.02 6.45 -11.18
N ARG A 39 11.83 6.26 -11.76
CA ARG A 39 11.15 7.34 -12.49
C ARG A 39 10.80 8.53 -11.60
N LEU A 40 10.44 8.29 -10.33
CA LEU A 40 10.18 9.35 -9.36
C LEU A 40 11.43 10.22 -9.15
N PHE A 41 12.59 9.60 -8.93
CA PHE A 41 13.85 10.33 -8.78
C PHE A 41 14.25 11.07 -10.06
N GLU A 42 14.16 10.40 -11.22
CA GLU A 42 14.51 10.99 -12.52
C GLU A 42 13.62 12.21 -12.85
N SER A 43 12.32 12.13 -12.57
CA SER A 43 11.39 13.26 -12.76
C SER A 43 11.69 14.45 -11.83
N ALA A 44 12.38 14.21 -10.72
CA ALA A 44 12.90 15.25 -9.83
C ALA A 44 14.31 15.73 -10.21
N GLY A 45 14.86 15.29 -11.35
CA GLY A 45 16.20 15.64 -11.82
C GLY A 45 17.34 14.93 -11.07
N ILE A 46 17.04 13.86 -10.36
CA ILE A 46 18.02 13.04 -9.62
C ILE A 46 18.32 11.79 -10.46
N ASP A 47 19.59 11.59 -10.80
CA ASP A 47 20.05 10.39 -11.52
C ASP A 47 19.79 9.15 -10.64
N CYS A 48 19.16 8.12 -11.19
CA CYS A 48 18.75 6.95 -10.41
C CYS A 48 19.05 5.64 -11.13
N LEU A 49 19.75 4.74 -10.44
CA LEU A 49 20.09 3.42 -10.94
C LEU A 49 19.55 2.33 -10.02
N ILE A 50 19.18 1.20 -10.61
CA ILE A 50 18.88 -0.02 -9.88
C ILE A 50 20.08 -0.95 -10.06
N ALA A 51 20.71 -1.38 -8.98
CA ALA A 51 21.97 -2.14 -9.04
C ALA A 51 21.97 -3.34 -8.09
N ASP A 52 22.83 -4.32 -8.40
CA ASP A 52 23.23 -5.39 -7.46
C ASP A 52 24.39 -4.91 -6.58
N PRO A 53 24.50 -5.33 -5.30
CA PRO A 53 25.68 -5.05 -4.48
C PRO A 53 27.02 -5.40 -5.15
N ALA A 54 27.06 -6.43 -5.99
CA ALA A 54 28.26 -6.84 -6.73
C ALA A 54 28.72 -5.82 -7.78
N ASP A 55 27.84 -4.91 -8.21
CA ASP A 55 28.17 -3.83 -9.16
C ASP A 55 28.81 -2.62 -8.47
N LEU A 56 28.81 -2.59 -7.13
CA LEU A 56 29.38 -1.51 -6.35
C LEU A 56 30.89 -1.66 -6.20
N ALA A 57 31.59 -0.53 -6.31
CA ALA A 57 33.01 -0.43 -5.97
C ALA A 57 33.21 0.66 -4.91
N PHE A 58 34.09 0.41 -3.95
CA PHE A 58 34.55 1.44 -3.02
C PHE A 58 35.99 1.80 -3.35
N HIS A 59 36.22 3.03 -3.82
CA HIS A 59 37.54 3.49 -4.25
C HIS A 59 37.69 5.00 -4.01
N ASN A 60 38.88 5.44 -3.58
CA ASN A 60 39.19 6.84 -3.28
C ASN A 60 38.12 7.54 -2.41
N GLU A 61 37.72 6.89 -1.31
CA GLU A 61 36.73 7.44 -0.37
C GLU A 61 35.37 7.75 -1.00
N SER A 62 35.01 7.03 -2.07
CA SER A 62 33.71 7.17 -2.74
C SER A 62 33.13 5.80 -3.04
N LEU A 63 31.82 5.66 -2.79
CA LEU A 63 31.05 4.55 -3.33
C LEU A 63 30.73 4.84 -4.79
N LEU A 64 31.03 3.89 -5.67
CA LEU A 64 30.86 4.02 -7.11
C LEU A 64 29.93 2.94 -7.65
N VAL A 65 29.12 3.31 -8.64
CA VAL A 65 28.42 2.37 -9.54
C VAL A 65 28.59 2.88 -10.96
N ASP A 66 28.91 2.01 -11.91
CA ASP A 66 29.30 2.38 -13.29
C ASP A 66 30.38 3.48 -13.34
N GLY A 67 31.33 3.44 -12.41
CA GLY A 67 32.44 4.38 -12.31
C GLY A 67 32.06 5.79 -11.85
N LYS A 68 30.82 6.03 -11.41
CA LYS A 68 30.34 7.34 -10.94
C LYS A 68 29.99 7.31 -9.45
N PRO A 69 30.27 8.39 -8.69
CA PRO A 69 29.93 8.48 -7.27
C PRO A 69 28.44 8.31 -6.98
N VAL A 70 28.14 7.69 -5.84
CA VAL A 70 26.78 7.51 -5.32
C VAL A 70 26.60 8.41 -4.12
N ASP A 71 25.53 9.21 -4.11
CA ASP A 71 25.22 10.10 -2.98
C ASP A 71 24.44 9.33 -1.92
N LEU A 72 23.36 8.67 -2.34
CA LEU A 72 22.44 7.97 -1.47
C LEU A 72 22.13 6.58 -2.01
N VAL A 73 22.21 5.58 -1.14
CA VAL A 73 21.75 4.22 -1.39
C VAL A 73 20.37 4.05 -0.76
N TYR A 74 19.35 3.86 -1.60
CA TYR A 74 18.05 3.37 -1.19
C TYR A 74 18.14 1.84 -1.04
N ASN A 75 18.41 1.42 0.20
CA ASN A 75 18.70 0.04 0.54
C ASN A 75 17.44 -0.83 0.54
N ARG A 76 17.40 -1.82 -0.36
CA ARG A 76 16.32 -2.82 -0.45
C ARG A 76 16.76 -4.22 -0.03
N LEU A 77 18.02 -4.38 0.36
CA LEU A 77 18.60 -5.65 0.80
C LEU A 77 17.89 -6.20 2.03
N THR A 78 17.87 -7.53 2.11
CA THR A 78 17.45 -8.24 3.33
C THR A 78 18.61 -8.57 4.27
N ASP A 79 19.85 -8.35 3.82
CA ASP A 79 21.03 -8.25 4.67
C ASP A 79 21.07 -6.85 5.31
N PHE A 80 20.25 -6.66 6.33
CA PHE A 80 20.08 -5.37 6.97
C PHE A 80 21.34 -4.84 7.68
N TYR A 81 22.31 -5.72 7.96
CA TYR A 81 23.56 -5.38 8.63
C TYR A 81 24.74 -5.28 7.66
N LEU A 82 24.51 -5.55 6.37
CA LEU A 82 25.54 -5.54 5.32
C LEU A 82 26.69 -6.51 5.64
N GLU A 83 26.39 -7.66 6.25
CA GLU A 83 27.38 -8.64 6.70
C GLU A 83 27.93 -9.50 5.55
N GLY A 84 27.13 -9.72 4.51
CA GLY A 84 27.50 -10.51 3.33
C GLY A 84 28.72 -9.96 2.60
N ASP A 85 29.49 -10.84 1.97
CA ASP A 85 30.69 -10.47 1.22
C ASP A 85 30.37 -9.62 0.00
N ASN A 86 29.23 -9.86 -0.65
CA ASN A 86 28.68 -9.04 -1.74
C ASN A 86 28.42 -7.59 -1.31
N CYS A 87 28.19 -7.33 -0.02
CA CYS A 87 27.95 -6.00 0.51
C CYS A 87 29.24 -5.27 0.95
N SER A 88 30.43 -5.87 0.74
CA SER A 88 31.70 -5.33 1.28
C SER A 88 32.02 -3.89 0.84
N ALA A 89 31.74 -3.52 -0.41
CA ALA A 89 31.93 -2.16 -0.91
C ALA A 89 31.00 -1.17 -0.19
N LEU A 90 29.71 -1.47 -0.12
CA LEU A 90 28.73 -0.65 0.58
C LEU A 90 29.05 -0.55 2.08
N ARG A 91 29.38 -1.66 2.73
CA ARG A 91 29.77 -1.70 4.14
C ARG A 91 30.98 -0.81 4.41
N SER A 92 32.00 -0.86 3.55
CA SER A 92 33.21 -0.04 3.71
C SER A 92 32.90 1.45 3.55
N ALA A 93 32.08 1.82 2.55
CA ALA A 93 31.67 3.20 2.36
C ALA A 93 30.78 3.73 3.51
N TYR A 94 29.86 2.90 4.01
CA TYR A 94 29.01 3.25 5.15
C TYR A 94 29.83 3.45 6.43
N LEU A 95 30.80 2.57 6.71
CA LEU A 95 31.68 2.70 7.87
C LEU A 95 32.64 3.91 7.77
N ALA A 96 32.96 4.34 6.55
CA ALA A 96 33.76 5.53 6.30
C ALA A 96 32.94 6.83 6.30
N ASP A 97 31.61 6.75 6.45
CA ASP A 97 30.69 7.90 6.45
C ASP A 97 30.73 8.74 5.15
N VAL A 98 30.95 8.07 4.01
CA VAL A 98 31.06 8.73 2.68
C VAL A 98 29.89 8.44 1.74
N VAL A 99 28.84 7.78 2.25
CA VAL A 99 27.60 7.54 1.52
C VAL A 99 26.42 7.53 2.47
N THR A 100 25.31 8.15 2.08
CA THR A 100 24.06 8.08 2.84
C THR A 100 23.36 6.76 2.52
N VAL A 101 23.00 5.96 3.52
CA VAL A 101 22.26 4.70 3.33
C VAL A 101 20.92 4.82 4.04
N THR A 102 19.81 4.57 3.34
CA THR A 102 18.47 4.56 3.96
C THR A 102 17.62 3.40 3.44
N PRO A 103 16.97 2.62 4.32
CA PRO A 103 17.22 2.57 5.75
C PRO A 103 18.65 2.08 6.06
N HIS A 104 19.26 2.64 7.10
CA HIS A 104 20.59 2.26 7.57
C HIS A 104 20.55 1.10 8.59
N PRO A 105 21.65 0.32 8.74
CA PRO A 105 21.71 -0.81 9.67
C PRO A 105 21.30 -0.51 11.12
N GLN A 106 21.65 0.67 11.64
CA GLN A 106 21.25 1.06 13.00
C GLN A 106 19.73 1.22 13.15
N ALA A 107 19.02 1.76 12.15
CA ALA A 107 17.56 1.85 12.20
C ALA A 107 16.93 0.45 12.32
N TYR A 108 17.46 -0.54 11.58
CA TYR A 108 17.02 -1.92 11.70
C TYR A 108 17.31 -2.48 13.11
N ALA A 109 18.53 -2.28 13.62
CA ALA A 109 18.92 -2.75 14.95
C ALA A 109 18.03 -2.20 16.07
N LEU A 110 17.61 -0.93 15.97
CA LEU A 110 16.80 -0.26 16.97
C LEU A 110 15.32 -0.67 16.88
N TYR A 111 14.74 -0.68 15.68
CA TYR A 111 13.30 -0.77 15.49
C TYR A 111 12.79 -2.17 15.12
N ALA A 112 13.59 -3.01 14.45
CA ALA A 112 13.12 -4.31 13.95
C ALA A 112 13.23 -5.46 14.98
N ASP A 113 13.92 -5.23 16.10
CA ASP A 113 14.06 -6.20 17.17
C ASP A 113 12.73 -6.42 17.89
N LYS A 114 12.16 -7.63 17.78
CA LYS A 114 10.84 -7.94 18.36
C LYS A 114 10.82 -7.90 19.89
N ARG A 115 11.97 -7.85 20.56
CA ARG A 115 12.03 -7.61 22.02
C ARG A 115 11.49 -6.23 22.38
N ARG A 116 11.51 -5.25 21.45
CA ARG A 116 10.84 -3.96 21.65
C ARG A 116 9.34 -4.11 21.94
N LEU A 117 8.68 -5.15 21.45
CA LEU A 117 7.27 -5.42 21.78
C LEU A 117 7.06 -5.83 23.24
N VAL A 118 8.09 -6.42 23.88
CA VAL A 118 8.07 -6.69 25.33
C VAL A 118 8.12 -5.36 26.08
N ASP A 119 9.02 -4.47 25.68
CA ASP A 119 9.17 -3.14 26.27
C ASP A 119 7.87 -2.31 26.12
N LEU A 120 7.27 -2.32 24.92
CA LEU A 120 6.02 -1.61 24.61
C LEU A 120 4.78 -2.14 25.36
N THR A 121 4.87 -3.33 25.98
CA THR A 121 3.78 -3.89 26.80
C THR A 121 4.09 -3.86 28.30
N ASN A 122 5.25 -3.30 28.69
CA ASN A 122 5.68 -3.19 30.07
C ASN A 122 5.30 -1.82 30.65
N ALA A 123 4.13 -1.72 31.28
CA ALA A 123 3.61 -0.48 31.83
C ALA A 123 4.56 0.21 32.82
N ARG A 124 5.26 -0.56 33.67
CA ARG A 124 6.23 -0.01 34.63
C ARG A 124 7.42 0.60 33.92
N PHE A 125 8.01 -0.12 32.97
CA PHE A 125 9.15 0.39 32.20
C PHE A 125 8.78 1.66 31.43
N LEU A 126 7.61 1.68 30.78
CA LEU A 126 7.14 2.87 30.05
C LEU A 126 6.94 4.07 30.98
N GLU A 127 6.47 3.86 32.21
CA GLU A 127 6.39 4.91 33.22
C GLU A 127 7.77 5.41 33.67
N GLU A 128 8.70 4.49 33.95
CA GLU A 128 10.07 4.80 34.41
C GLU A 128 10.86 5.63 33.39
N ILE A 129 10.67 5.39 32.09
CA ILE A 129 11.33 6.16 31.02
C ILE A 129 10.57 7.44 30.63
N GLY A 130 9.44 7.74 31.29
CA GLY A 130 8.70 8.98 31.12
C GLY A 130 7.76 9.03 29.90
N VAL A 131 7.24 7.89 29.43
CA VAL A 131 6.22 7.89 28.36
C VAL A 131 4.90 8.48 28.87
N ASP A 132 4.32 9.39 28.09
CA ASP A 132 3.05 10.04 28.42
C ASP A 132 1.91 9.04 28.69
N GLN A 133 0.99 9.41 29.59
CA GLN A 133 -0.12 8.56 30.00
C GLN A 133 -1.07 8.20 28.84
N GLN A 134 -1.32 9.12 27.92
CA GLN A 134 -2.18 8.87 26.75
C GLN A 134 -1.52 7.83 25.85
N ILE A 135 -0.22 7.97 25.58
CA ILE A 135 0.55 7.01 24.78
C ILE A 135 0.57 5.63 25.46
N ARG A 136 0.83 5.57 26.77
CA ARG A 136 0.79 4.31 27.54
C ARG A 136 -0.57 3.61 27.42
N THR A 137 -1.66 4.38 27.44
CA THR A 137 -3.02 3.86 27.29
C THR A 137 -3.24 3.24 25.90
N VAL A 138 -2.82 3.95 24.85
CA VAL A 138 -2.89 3.45 23.46
C VAL A 138 -2.04 2.19 23.30
N LEU A 139 -0.81 2.17 23.80
CA LEU A 139 0.07 1.00 23.72
C LEU A 139 -0.53 -0.22 24.44
N ALA A 140 -1.07 -0.04 25.64
CA ALA A 140 -1.72 -1.11 26.40
C ALA A 140 -2.97 -1.67 25.70
N GLN A 141 -3.68 -0.84 24.94
CA GLN A 141 -4.88 -1.25 24.21
C GLN A 141 -4.56 -1.99 22.90
N TYR A 142 -3.55 -1.53 22.16
CA TYR A 142 -3.34 -1.96 20.77
C TYR A 142 -2.09 -2.82 20.54
N VAL A 143 -1.09 -2.81 21.43
CA VAL A 143 0.07 -3.70 21.33
C VAL A 143 -0.20 -5.00 22.07
N PRO A 144 -0.25 -6.16 21.39
CA PRO A 144 -0.55 -7.42 22.07
C PRO A 144 0.58 -7.81 23.02
N LEU A 145 0.21 -8.26 24.22
CA LEU A 145 1.14 -8.70 25.26
C LEU A 145 2.20 -9.62 24.67
N THR A 146 3.47 -9.27 24.90
CA THR A 146 4.62 -10.01 24.37
C THR A 146 5.59 -10.34 25.49
N VAL A 147 6.08 -11.58 25.52
CA VAL A 147 7.05 -12.05 26.52
C VAL A 147 8.19 -12.79 25.84
N PRO A 148 9.43 -12.70 26.36
CA PRO A 148 10.52 -13.53 25.89
C PRO A 148 10.23 -15.00 26.21
N VAL A 149 10.58 -15.90 25.30
CA VAL A 149 10.56 -17.34 25.55
C VAL A 149 11.85 -17.73 26.25
N GLY A 150 11.75 -18.53 27.31
CA GLY A 150 12.92 -19.11 27.97
C GLY A 150 12.58 -20.37 28.74
N HIS A 151 13.60 -21.11 29.18
CA HIS A 151 13.40 -22.37 29.91
C HIS A 151 12.51 -22.22 31.16
N GLY A 152 12.61 -21.09 31.87
CA GLY A 152 11.84 -20.85 33.11
C GLY A 152 10.34 -20.64 32.91
N ASN A 153 9.88 -20.23 31.72
CA ASN A 153 8.46 -20.01 31.43
C ASN A 153 7.90 -20.99 30.37
N ALA A 154 8.73 -21.92 29.88
CA ALA A 154 8.40 -22.82 28.79
C ALA A 154 7.12 -23.64 29.06
N GLU A 155 7.00 -24.26 30.23
CA GLU A 155 5.83 -25.11 30.54
C GLU A 155 4.52 -24.29 30.50
N HIS A 156 4.53 -23.09 31.09
CA HIS A 156 3.38 -22.19 31.07
C HIS A 156 3.02 -21.75 29.64
N LEU A 157 4.02 -21.38 28.83
CA LEU A 157 3.80 -20.99 27.44
C LEU A 157 3.27 -22.16 26.59
N TRP A 158 3.76 -23.39 26.83
CA TRP A 158 3.29 -24.57 26.13
C TRP A 158 1.83 -24.89 26.46
N GLN A 159 1.43 -24.81 27.73
CA GLN A 159 0.04 -25.03 28.15
C GLN A 159 -0.91 -24.01 27.51
N ASN A 160 -0.49 -22.75 27.42
CA ASN A 160 -1.30 -21.65 26.87
C ASN A 160 -1.10 -21.42 25.37
N ARG A 161 -0.28 -22.21 24.68
CA ARG A 161 0.17 -21.94 23.29
C ARG A 161 -0.94 -21.63 22.29
N ARG A 162 -2.14 -22.18 22.46
CA ARG A 162 -3.25 -21.99 21.51
C ARG A 162 -3.68 -20.53 21.37
N SER A 163 -3.46 -19.70 22.39
CA SER A 163 -3.71 -18.26 22.38
C SER A 163 -2.46 -17.44 22.07
N LEU A 164 -1.37 -18.08 21.62
CA LEU A 164 -0.07 -17.44 21.41
C LEU A 164 0.43 -17.61 19.98
N PHE A 165 1.25 -16.65 19.56
CA PHE A 165 2.01 -16.65 18.33
C PHE A 165 3.49 -16.47 18.65
N PHE A 166 4.34 -17.35 18.13
CA PHE A 166 5.77 -17.40 18.42
C PHE A 166 6.57 -16.84 17.24
N LYS A 167 7.50 -15.93 17.54
CA LYS A 167 8.29 -15.23 16.52
C LYS A 167 9.77 -15.22 16.91
N PRO A 168 10.71 -15.49 15.99
CA PRO A 168 12.12 -15.27 16.27
C PRO A 168 12.35 -13.77 16.47
N VAL A 169 13.27 -13.43 17.38
CA VAL A 169 13.59 -12.04 17.75
C VAL A 169 13.97 -11.21 16.51
N SER A 170 14.86 -11.74 15.68
CA SER A 170 15.29 -11.15 14.40
C SER A 170 14.68 -11.90 13.20
N GLY A 171 14.84 -11.34 12.00
CA GLY A 171 14.42 -11.96 10.74
C GLY A 171 13.19 -11.32 10.09
N TYR A 172 12.97 -11.66 8.83
CA TYR A 172 12.01 -11.05 7.93
C TYR A 172 11.07 -12.08 7.26
N GLY A 173 10.02 -11.60 6.60
CA GLY A 173 9.16 -12.44 5.75
C GLY A 173 8.39 -13.55 6.46
N SER A 174 8.13 -13.42 7.77
CA SER A 174 7.48 -14.45 8.59
C SER A 174 8.23 -15.81 8.65
N ARG A 175 9.53 -15.84 8.35
CA ARG A 175 10.34 -17.05 8.50
C ARG A 175 10.45 -17.41 9.98
N GLY A 176 10.22 -18.68 10.32
CA GLY A 176 10.26 -19.17 11.70
C GLY A 176 9.10 -18.67 12.57
N ALA A 177 8.04 -18.09 12.02
CA ALA A 177 6.88 -17.65 12.79
C ALA A 177 5.82 -18.76 12.90
N TYR A 178 5.34 -19.04 14.11
CA TYR A 178 4.44 -20.16 14.39
C TYR A 178 3.21 -19.74 15.18
N ARG A 179 2.03 -20.17 14.72
CA ARG A 179 0.85 -20.21 15.59
C ARG A 179 0.97 -21.33 16.59
N GLY A 180 0.70 -21.05 17.87
CA GLY A 180 0.89 -22.05 18.91
C GLY A 180 -0.07 -23.23 18.85
N ASP A 181 -1.27 -23.08 18.25
CA ASP A 181 -2.20 -24.18 18.01
C ASP A 181 -1.72 -25.17 16.92
N LYS A 182 -0.70 -24.79 16.14
CA LYS A 182 -0.07 -25.62 15.09
C LYS A 182 1.32 -26.12 15.46
N LEU A 183 1.77 -25.90 16.70
CA LEU A 183 3.11 -26.34 17.13
C LEU A 183 3.19 -27.85 17.37
N THR A 184 4.31 -28.42 16.91
CA THR A 184 4.76 -29.76 17.28
C THR A 184 5.73 -29.69 18.46
N LYS A 185 5.94 -30.80 19.17
CA LYS A 185 6.92 -30.85 20.27
C LYS A 185 8.35 -30.56 19.81
N ARG A 186 8.74 -31.02 18.63
CA ARG A 186 10.06 -30.75 18.06
C ARG A 186 10.29 -29.25 17.82
N VAL A 187 9.34 -28.59 17.15
CA VAL A 187 9.44 -27.13 16.90
C VAL A 187 9.43 -26.37 18.23
N TRP A 188 8.71 -26.87 19.23
CA TRP A 188 8.71 -26.28 20.55
C TRP A 188 10.09 -26.32 21.22
N GLU A 189 10.80 -27.44 21.15
CA GLU A 189 12.18 -27.53 21.67
C GLU A 189 13.11 -26.55 20.96
N GLU A 190 12.98 -26.39 19.64
CA GLU A 190 13.71 -25.40 18.85
C GLU A 190 13.38 -23.96 19.28
N ILE A 191 12.11 -23.66 19.59
CA ILE A 191 11.67 -22.35 20.07
C ILE A 191 12.24 -22.05 21.46
N VAL A 192 12.23 -23.01 22.39
CA VAL A 192 12.72 -22.83 23.76
C VAL A 192 14.24 -22.66 23.81
N GLY A 193 14.97 -23.40 22.97
CA GLY A 193 16.42 -23.27 22.83
C GLY A 193 16.86 -22.09 21.95
N GLY A 194 15.93 -21.40 21.30
CA GLY A 194 16.18 -20.31 20.38
C GLY A 194 15.80 -18.93 20.93
N ASN A 195 16.20 -17.88 20.21
CA ASN A 195 15.83 -16.50 20.54
C ASN A 195 14.43 -16.18 20.01
N TYR A 196 13.40 -16.50 20.79
CA TYR A 196 11.99 -16.28 20.45
C TYR A 196 11.27 -15.36 21.43
N VAL A 197 10.22 -14.72 20.94
CA VAL A 197 9.16 -14.09 21.75
C VAL A 197 7.83 -14.81 21.52
N ALA A 198 7.00 -14.86 22.56
CA ALA A 198 5.62 -15.29 22.50
C ALA A 198 4.73 -14.06 22.64
N GLN A 199 3.83 -13.85 21.69
CA GLN A 199 2.89 -12.74 21.67
C GLN A 199 1.46 -13.27 21.71
N SER A 200 0.56 -12.59 22.42
CA SER A 200 -0.88 -12.87 22.39
C SER A 200 -1.40 -12.89 20.95
N LEU A 201 -2.14 -13.94 20.61
CA LEU A 201 -2.71 -14.11 19.28
C LEU A 201 -3.84 -13.12 19.06
N VAL A 202 -3.73 -12.31 18.02
CA VAL A 202 -4.79 -11.43 17.53
C VAL A 202 -5.34 -12.02 16.24
N ALA A 203 -6.67 -12.16 16.17
CA ALA A 203 -7.33 -12.58 14.94
C ALA A 203 -7.22 -11.45 13.90
N PRO A 204 -6.80 -11.75 12.67
CA PRO A 204 -6.77 -10.74 11.62
C PRO A 204 -8.21 -10.32 11.26
N GLY A 205 -8.37 -9.06 10.87
CA GLY A 205 -9.61 -8.61 10.23
C GLY A 205 -9.82 -9.36 8.91
N GLU A 206 -11.08 -9.57 8.54
CA GLU A 206 -11.44 -10.20 7.28
C GLU A 206 -12.34 -9.28 6.45
N ARG A 207 -12.16 -9.31 5.13
CA ARG A 207 -12.94 -8.53 4.16
C ARG A 207 -13.21 -9.38 2.92
N ARG A 208 -14.42 -9.28 2.37
CA ARG A 208 -14.73 -9.84 1.04
C ARG A 208 -14.24 -8.87 -0.03
N ILE A 209 -13.52 -9.40 -1.02
CA ILE A 209 -13.00 -8.62 -2.15
C ILE A 209 -13.94 -8.73 -3.36
N VAL A 210 -14.76 -9.78 -3.42
CA VAL A 210 -15.74 -10.02 -4.48
C VAL A 210 -17.13 -10.09 -3.85
N ALA A 211 -18.14 -9.60 -4.56
CA ALA A 211 -19.54 -9.61 -4.12
C ALA A 211 -20.13 -11.03 -4.04
N ASP A 212 -19.55 -11.99 -4.76
CA ASP A 212 -19.96 -13.40 -4.71
C ASP A 212 -19.73 -13.99 -3.31
N PRO A 213 -20.80 -14.39 -2.58
CA PRO A 213 -20.68 -14.95 -1.25
C PRO A 213 -20.02 -16.33 -1.21
N GLN A 214 -19.83 -17.01 -2.34
CA GLN A 214 -19.08 -18.26 -2.43
C GLN A 214 -17.56 -18.04 -2.37
N VAL A 215 -17.09 -16.83 -2.67
CA VAL A 215 -15.68 -16.46 -2.56
C VAL A 215 -15.34 -16.23 -1.09
N ARG A 216 -14.33 -16.95 -0.60
CA ARG A 216 -13.90 -16.84 0.80
C ARG A 216 -13.43 -15.43 1.12
N SER A 217 -13.82 -14.96 2.31
CA SER A 217 -13.31 -13.70 2.85
C SER A 217 -11.78 -13.78 2.99
N MET A 218 -11.11 -12.67 2.72
CA MET A 218 -9.67 -12.56 2.79
C MET A 218 -9.26 -11.79 4.03
N LYS A 219 -8.12 -12.16 4.60
CA LYS A 219 -7.56 -11.49 5.77
C LYS A 219 -6.86 -10.22 5.31
N PHE A 220 -6.84 -9.21 6.15
CA PHE A 220 -6.05 -8.02 5.89
C PHE A 220 -5.23 -7.58 7.10
N ASP A 221 -4.12 -6.90 6.80
CA ASP A 221 -3.39 -6.09 7.76
C ASP A 221 -3.23 -4.67 7.22
N LEU A 222 -3.10 -3.70 8.13
CA LEU A 222 -2.82 -2.31 7.83
C LEU A 222 -1.35 -2.00 8.15
N ARG A 223 -0.71 -1.20 7.29
CA ARG A 223 0.66 -0.77 7.43
C ARG A 223 0.73 0.76 7.31
N ALA A 224 1.18 1.38 8.39
CA ALA A 224 1.61 2.77 8.38
C ALA A 224 3.10 2.82 7.99
N TYR A 225 3.41 3.54 6.91
CA TYR A 225 4.77 3.93 6.57
C TYR A 225 5.07 5.21 7.32
N ALA A 226 6.12 5.19 8.13
CA ALA A 226 6.48 6.32 8.97
C ALA A 226 7.92 6.75 8.73
N TYR A 227 8.16 8.04 8.88
CA TYR A 227 9.49 8.66 8.78
C TYR A 227 9.57 9.81 9.77
N ALA A 228 10.67 9.89 10.52
CA ALA A 228 10.91 10.94 11.52
C ALA A 228 9.76 11.11 12.54
N GLY A 229 9.11 10.01 12.94
CA GLY A 229 7.99 10.02 13.89
C GLY A 229 6.61 10.29 13.28
N GLU A 230 6.55 10.65 12.00
CA GLU A 230 5.31 10.99 11.31
C GLU A 230 4.85 9.88 10.36
N VAL A 231 3.54 9.62 10.32
CA VAL A 231 2.94 8.69 9.34
C VAL A 231 2.85 9.39 7.99
N GLN A 232 3.50 8.83 6.98
CA GLN A 232 3.50 9.36 5.62
C GLN A 232 2.42 8.73 4.74
N TRP A 233 2.12 7.45 4.96
CA TRP A 233 1.21 6.70 4.13
C TRP A 233 0.62 5.51 4.86
N ASN A 234 -0.61 5.13 4.51
CA ASN A 234 -1.24 3.90 4.96
C ASN A 234 -1.53 2.99 3.77
N ALA A 235 -1.17 1.72 3.89
CA ALA A 235 -1.55 0.70 2.91
C ALA A 235 -2.09 -0.53 3.64
N ALA A 236 -2.95 -1.29 2.95
CA ALA A 236 -3.39 -2.59 3.40
C ALA A 236 -2.65 -3.67 2.61
N ARG A 237 -2.54 -4.84 3.22
CA ARG A 237 -2.22 -6.08 2.50
C ARG A 237 -3.35 -7.04 2.72
N VAL A 238 -3.80 -7.65 1.63
CA VAL A 238 -4.90 -8.63 1.66
C VAL A 238 -4.35 -9.98 1.25
N TYR A 239 -4.69 -11.03 2.00
CA TYR A 239 -4.06 -12.34 1.85
C TYR A 239 -4.95 -13.48 2.35
N GLN A 240 -4.62 -14.70 1.94
CA GLN A 240 -5.14 -15.92 2.54
C GLN A 240 -4.03 -16.72 3.23
N GLY A 241 -4.41 -17.62 4.14
CA GLY A 241 -3.48 -18.47 4.88
C GLY A 241 -3.15 -17.97 6.29
N GLN A 242 -2.04 -18.48 6.85
CA GLN A 242 -1.62 -18.17 8.22
C GLN A 242 -0.86 -16.85 8.34
N THR A 243 0.00 -16.54 7.37
CA THR A 243 0.87 -15.36 7.35
C THR A 243 0.64 -14.57 6.07
N THR A 244 0.86 -13.25 6.13
CA THR A 244 0.72 -12.38 4.95
C THR A 244 1.61 -12.85 3.82
N ASN A 245 1.06 -12.93 2.61
CA ASN A 245 1.74 -13.31 1.38
C ASN A 245 1.06 -12.66 0.17
N PHE A 246 1.77 -12.60 -0.96
CA PHE A 246 1.28 -12.03 -2.24
C PHE A 246 1.13 -13.08 -3.34
N ARG A 247 0.91 -14.35 -2.97
CA ARG A 247 0.91 -15.46 -3.94
C ARG A 247 -0.49 -15.97 -4.26
N THR A 248 -1.49 -15.57 -3.49
CA THR A 248 -2.87 -15.99 -3.69
C THR A 248 -3.58 -15.01 -4.61
N GLU A 249 -4.36 -15.53 -5.55
CA GLU A 249 -5.27 -14.73 -6.37
C GLU A 249 -6.18 -13.84 -5.50
N GLY A 250 -6.36 -12.58 -5.91
CA GLY A 250 -7.03 -11.54 -5.11
C GLY A 250 -6.24 -11.02 -3.92
N GLY A 251 -5.07 -11.60 -3.61
CA GLY A 251 -4.15 -11.12 -2.58
C GLY A 251 -3.13 -10.14 -3.14
N GLY A 252 -2.69 -9.19 -2.32
CA GLY A 252 -1.82 -8.11 -2.77
C GLY A 252 -1.83 -6.90 -1.86
N PHE A 253 -1.30 -5.80 -2.36
CA PHE A 253 -1.50 -4.49 -1.76
C PHE A 253 -2.92 -4.00 -2.04
N ALA A 254 -3.52 -3.30 -1.08
CA ALA A 254 -4.80 -2.63 -1.23
C ALA A 254 -4.72 -1.20 -0.67
N PRO A 255 -5.41 -0.24 -1.29
CA PRO A 255 -5.49 1.12 -0.78
C PRO A 255 -6.26 1.16 0.54
N VAL A 256 -5.88 2.10 1.40
CA VAL A 256 -6.61 2.43 2.63
C VAL A 256 -7.22 3.80 2.42
N PHE A 257 -8.54 3.86 2.53
CA PHE A 257 -9.28 5.11 2.48
C PHE A 257 -9.70 5.46 3.91
N THR A 258 -9.34 6.65 4.35
CA THR A 258 -9.85 7.26 5.58
C THR A 258 -11.06 8.10 5.22
N LEU A 259 -12.19 7.84 5.87
CA LEU A 259 -13.37 8.68 5.78
C LEU A 259 -13.23 9.84 6.76
N GLY A 260 -13.72 11.03 6.41
CA GLY A 260 -13.87 12.13 7.35
C GLY A 260 -14.90 11.81 8.43
N GLU A 261 -14.84 12.50 9.59
CA GLU A 261 -15.77 12.25 10.71
C GLU A 261 -17.26 12.36 10.31
N GLU A 262 -17.58 13.21 9.33
CA GLU A 262 -18.93 13.35 8.77
C GLU A 262 -19.34 12.15 7.90
N GLU A 263 -18.42 11.62 7.10
CA GLU A 263 -18.62 10.41 6.29
C GLU A 263 -18.71 9.15 7.17
N GLU A 264 -17.97 9.12 8.29
CA GLU A 264 -18.01 8.03 9.27
C GLU A 264 -19.35 7.99 10.03
N ARG A 265 -19.93 9.15 10.36
CA ARG A 265 -21.29 9.27 10.94
C ARG A 265 -22.40 8.93 9.94
N ALA A 266 -22.23 9.29 8.67
CA ALA A 266 -23.14 8.88 7.60
C ALA A 266 -23.11 7.37 7.37
N GLY A 267 -21.94 6.72 7.51
CA GLY A 267 -21.79 5.28 7.40
C GLY A 267 -22.29 4.46 8.59
N SER A 268 -22.48 5.07 9.77
CA SER A 268 -22.77 4.34 11.01
C SER A 268 -24.25 4.21 11.38
N THR A 269 -25.17 4.92 10.71
CA THR A 269 -26.54 5.07 11.25
C THR A 269 -27.68 4.68 10.32
N GLU A 270 -27.47 4.57 9.01
CA GLU A 270 -28.42 3.94 8.09
C GLU A 270 -27.62 3.51 6.88
N GLN A 271 -27.63 2.21 6.56
CA GLN A 271 -26.98 1.72 5.37
C GLN A 271 -27.82 2.13 4.16
N ARG A 272 -27.71 3.40 3.76
CA ARG A 272 -28.30 3.90 2.52
C ARG A 272 -27.76 3.03 1.40
N SER A 273 -28.67 2.40 0.65
CA SER A 273 -28.27 1.71 -0.57
C SER A 273 -27.72 2.75 -1.54
N HIS A 274 -26.77 2.37 -2.38
CA HIS A 274 -26.21 3.27 -3.39
C HIS A 274 -26.23 2.55 -4.74
N ALA A 275 -26.40 3.30 -5.81
CA ALA A 275 -26.37 2.81 -7.18
C ALA A 275 -25.60 3.76 -8.09
N SER A 276 -25.00 3.21 -9.15
CA SER A 276 -24.41 3.98 -10.23
C SER A 276 -25.41 4.14 -11.36
N PHE A 277 -25.60 5.37 -11.82
CA PHE A 277 -26.39 5.71 -12.99
C PHE A 277 -25.47 6.29 -14.05
N THR A 278 -25.49 5.69 -15.24
CA THR A 278 -24.56 6.03 -16.30
C THR A 278 -25.33 6.62 -17.47
N PHE A 279 -24.83 7.72 -18.01
CA PHE A 279 -25.45 8.43 -19.13
C PHE A 279 -24.42 8.70 -20.22
N LEU A 280 -24.86 8.64 -21.47
CA LEU A 280 -24.08 9.02 -22.64
C LEU A 280 -24.65 10.32 -23.20
N LEU A 281 -23.78 11.31 -23.35
CA LEU A 281 -24.08 12.57 -24.00
C LEU A 281 -23.40 12.58 -25.37
N ASP A 282 -24.20 12.75 -26.42
CA ASP A 282 -23.65 12.91 -27.76
C ASP A 282 -23.18 14.36 -28.03
N GLU A 283 -22.64 14.59 -29.22
CA GLU A 283 -22.13 15.90 -29.65
C GLU A 283 -23.25 16.95 -29.83
N THR A 284 -24.52 16.52 -29.89
CA THR A 284 -25.69 17.42 -29.98
C THR A 284 -26.27 17.77 -28.60
N GLY A 285 -25.71 17.19 -27.54
CA GLY A 285 -26.19 17.33 -26.17
C GLY A 285 -27.42 16.48 -25.86
N ALA A 286 -27.72 15.46 -26.68
CA ALA A 286 -28.73 14.48 -26.36
C ALA A 286 -28.19 13.53 -25.27
N VAL A 287 -28.99 13.30 -24.23
CA VAL A 287 -28.65 12.45 -23.09
C VAL A 287 -29.40 11.13 -23.22
N GLU A 288 -28.69 10.02 -23.21
CA GLU A 288 -29.25 8.68 -23.18
C GLU A 288 -28.78 7.95 -21.91
N GLU A 289 -29.71 7.33 -21.19
CA GLU A 289 -29.34 6.42 -20.10
C GLU A 289 -28.68 5.16 -20.65
N LEU A 290 -27.53 4.82 -20.09
CA LEU A 290 -26.85 3.56 -20.31
C LEU A 290 -26.99 2.71 -19.04
N PRO A 291 -27.87 1.69 -19.02
CA PRO A 291 -28.07 0.88 -17.82
C PRO A 291 -26.74 0.34 -17.29
N HIS A 292 -26.47 0.52 -16.01
CA HIS A 292 -25.17 0.20 -15.43
C HIS A 292 -24.68 -1.25 -15.68
N PRO A 293 -25.53 -2.29 -15.64
CA PRO A 293 -25.11 -3.64 -16.03
C PRO A 293 -24.63 -3.74 -17.49
N LEU A 294 -25.25 -2.97 -18.38
CA LEU A 294 -24.88 -2.89 -19.80
C LEU A 294 -23.53 -2.19 -19.96
N TYR A 295 -23.33 -1.09 -19.24
CA TYR A 295 -22.04 -0.39 -19.19
C TYR A 295 -20.91 -1.31 -18.72
N LEU A 296 -21.11 -2.06 -17.62
CA LEU A 296 -20.11 -3.00 -17.12
C LEU A 296 -19.77 -4.11 -18.13
N ALA A 297 -20.78 -4.67 -18.81
CA ALA A 297 -20.57 -5.68 -19.83
C ALA A 297 -19.76 -5.14 -21.04
N LEU A 298 -20.00 -3.88 -21.43
CA LEU A 298 -19.24 -3.20 -22.49
C LEU A 298 -17.78 -2.96 -22.07
N VAL A 299 -17.55 -2.39 -20.88
CA VAL A 299 -16.19 -2.08 -20.38
C VAL A 299 -15.34 -3.33 -20.17
N ARG A 300 -15.96 -4.44 -19.76
CA ARG A 300 -15.26 -5.73 -19.55
C ARG A 300 -15.04 -6.52 -20.84
N ALA A 301 -15.42 -5.97 -21.99
CA ALA A 301 -15.41 -6.65 -23.28
C ALA A 301 -16.21 -7.97 -23.29
N GLU A 302 -17.23 -8.07 -22.42
CA GLU A 302 -18.16 -9.21 -22.36
C GLU A 302 -19.28 -9.07 -23.40
N MET A 303 -19.49 -7.85 -23.91
CA MET A 303 -20.51 -7.52 -24.90
C MET A 303 -20.03 -6.37 -25.81
N ALA A 304 -20.55 -6.31 -27.04
CA ALA A 304 -20.44 -5.19 -27.96
C ALA A 304 -21.83 -4.84 -28.51
N THR A 305 -22.06 -3.58 -28.88
CA THR A 305 -23.37 -3.14 -29.41
C THR A 305 -23.25 -2.27 -30.64
N SER A 306 -23.93 -2.69 -31.72
CA SER A 306 -23.96 -1.95 -32.98
C SER A 306 -24.65 -0.57 -32.87
N LYS A 307 -25.42 -0.34 -31.79
CA LYS A 307 -26.05 0.96 -31.52
C LYS A 307 -25.04 2.09 -31.29
N LEU A 308 -23.91 1.74 -30.66
CA LEU A 308 -22.85 2.67 -30.29
C LEU A 308 -21.65 2.60 -31.24
N ALA A 309 -21.61 1.63 -32.15
CA ALA A 309 -20.50 1.40 -33.07
C ALA A 309 -20.07 2.65 -33.85
N GLY A 310 -18.76 2.90 -33.87
CA GLY A 310 -18.12 4.01 -34.57
C GLY A 310 -18.44 5.40 -34.00
N LYS A 311 -18.96 5.49 -32.77
CA LYS A 311 -19.35 6.75 -32.14
C LYS A 311 -18.52 7.04 -30.89
N ARG A 312 -18.48 8.31 -30.54
CA ARG A 312 -17.86 8.86 -29.34
C ARG A 312 -18.90 9.61 -28.52
N PHE A 313 -18.80 9.51 -27.20
CA PHE A 313 -19.71 10.14 -26.26
C PHE A 313 -18.95 10.73 -25.07
N ARG A 314 -19.54 11.76 -24.45
CA ARG A 314 -19.19 12.13 -23.08
C ARG A 314 -19.98 11.20 -22.15
N LEU A 315 -19.27 10.55 -21.25
CA LEU A 315 -19.83 9.67 -20.23
C LEU A 315 -20.04 10.49 -18.96
N ALA A 316 -21.24 10.41 -18.39
CA ALA A 316 -21.53 10.83 -17.03
C ALA A 316 -21.82 9.58 -16.19
N ASP A 317 -21.03 9.33 -15.15
CA ASP A 317 -21.25 8.24 -14.18
C ASP A 317 -21.52 8.86 -12.81
N TRP A 318 -22.77 8.74 -12.36
CA TRP A 318 -23.26 9.36 -11.13
C TRP A 318 -23.45 8.29 -10.06
N TYR A 319 -22.76 8.48 -8.93
CA TYR A 319 -22.95 7.66 -7.73
C TYR A 319 -24.01 8.31 -6.86
N VAL A 320 -25.10 7.58 -6.65
CA VAL A 320 -26.34 8.13 -6.11
C VAL A 320 -26.75 7.33 -4.87
N ALA A 321 -27.10 8.04 -3.81
CA ALA A 321 -27.76 7.46 -2.64
C ALA A 321 -29.20 7.10 -2.99
N MET A 322 -29.64 5.96 -2.49
CA MET A 322 -30.95 5.40 -2.74
C MET A 322 -31.73 5.35 -1.41
N GLU A 323 -33.00 5.71 -1.48
CA GLU A 323 -33.95 5.66 -0.37
C GLU A 323 -35.21 4.93 -0.84
N ASP A 324 -35.59 3.85 -0.14
CA ASP A 324 -36.73 2.99 -0.51
C ASP A 324 -36.75 2.56 -2.00
N GLY A 325 -35.57 2.33 -2.58
CA GLY A 325 -35.40 1.89 -3.96
C GLY A 325 -35.41 3.00 -5.01
N HIS A 326 -35.51 4.27 -4.60
CA HIS A 326 -35.52 5.42 -5.49
C HIS A 326 -34.26 6.29 -5.29
N PRO A 327 -33.75 6.95 -6.34
CA PRO A 327 -32.70 7.96 -6.23
C PRO A 327 -33.08 9.08 -5.25
N SER A 328 -32.24 9.38 -4.27
CA SER A 328 -32.50 10.46 -3.29
C SER A 328 -31.50 11.60 -3.37
N GLU A 329 -30.20 11.31 -3.56
CA GLU A 329 -29.16 12.33 -3.56
C GLU A 329 -27.97 11.91 -4.43
N VAL A 330 -27.47 12.80 -5.29
CA VAL A 330 -26.21 12.56 -6.02
C VAL A 330 -25.03 12.77 -5.06
N ILE A 331 -24.29 11.70 -4.78
CA ILE A 331 -23.13 11.73 -3.87
C ILE A 331 -21.86 12.14 -4.63
N ARG A 332 -21.75 11.71 -5.89
CA ARG A 332 -20.57 12.01 -6.72
C ARG A 332 -20.91 11.91 -8.20
N GLU A 333 -20.29 12.78 -8.98
CA GLU A 333 -20.36 12.78 -10.44
C GLU A 333 -18.96 12.56 -11.02
N LEU A 334 -18.88 11.73 -12.06
CA LEU A 334 -17.65 11.50 -12.82
C LEU A 334 -17.93 11.69 -14.30
N TYR A 335 -17.03 12.40 -14.98
CA TYR A 335 -17.15 12.73 -16.39
C TYR A 335 -15.89 12.34 -17.16
N GLY A 336 -16.08 11.76 -18.35
CA GLY A 336 -14.97 11.36 -19.22
C GLY A 336 -15.41 11.08 -20.65
N TRP A 337 -14.45 10.82 -21.54
CA TRP A 337 -14.74 10.43 -22.92
C TRP A 337 -14.74 8.92 -23.09
N VAL A 338 -15.70 8.42 -23.86
CA VAL A 338 -15.76 7.02 -24.28
C VAL A 338 -15.97 6.94 -25.79
N ALA A 339 -15.28 6.00 -26.43
CA ALA A 339 -15.45 5.70 -27.84
C ALA A 339 -15.79 4.23 -28.05
N PHE A 340 -16.43 3.93 -29.17
CA PHE A 340 -16.76 2.58 -29.57
C PHE A 340 -16.23 2.32 -30.97
N ASP A 341 -15.57 1.17 -31.16
CA ASP A 341 -15.02 0.81 -32.47
C ASP A 341 -16.12 0.48 -33.50
N ALA A 342 -15.72 0.11 -34.71
CA ALA A 342 -16.65 -0.22 -35.79
C ALA A 342 -17.56 -1.43 -35.48
N ASP A 343 -17.15 -2.28 -34.54
CA ASP A 343 -17.90 -3.46 -34.10
C ASP A 343 -18.73 -3.18 -32.83
N GLY A 344 -18.62 -1.97 -32.26
CA GLY A 344 -19.36 -1.54 -31.08
C GLY A 344 -18.72 -1.94 -29.75
N ALA A 345 -17.42 -2.28 -29.76
CA ALA A 345 -16.65 -2.60 -28.57
C ALA A 345 -16.15 -1.31 -27.87
N TYR A 346 -16.14 -1.34 -26.53
CA TYR A 346 -15.78 -0.20 -25.71
C TYR A 346 -14.28 0.11 -25.76
N HIS A 347 -13.95 1.38 -25.97
CA HIS A 347 -12.61 1.93 -25.87
C HIS A 347 -12.58 3.15 -24.95
N PRO A 348 -11.87 3.11 -23.81
CA PRO A 348 -11.65 4.31 -23.00
C PRO A 348 -10.66 5.22 -23.74
N GLU A 349 -11.08 6.44 -24.07
CA GLU A 349 -10.17 7.44 -24.65
C GLU A 349 -9.47 8.23 -23.53
N VAL A 350 -8.14 8.24 -23.56
CA VAL A 350 -7.32 9.10 -22.68
C VAL A 350 -7.08 10.41 -23.42
N GLY A 351 -8.04 11.34 -23.31
CA GLY A 351 -7.93 12.76 -23.70
C GLY A 351 -7.67 13.04 -25.20
N PRO A 352 -7.91 14.27 -25.69
CA PRO A 352 -7.58 14.65 -27.05
C PRO A 352 -6.05 14.79 -27.25
N PRO A 353 -5.52 14.60 -28.48
CA PRO A 353 -4.10 14.77 -28.75
C PRO A 353 -3.67 16.25 -28.65
N GLU A 354 -2.60 16.48 -27.87
CA GLU A 354 -1.71 17.66 -27.79
C GLU A 354 -2.29 19.07 -27.98
N ASN A 355 -2.34 19.83 -26.88
CA ASN A 355 -1.65 21.12 -26.78
C ASN A 355 -1.33 21.41 -25.30
N GLY A 356 -0.05 21.61 -25.01
CA GLY A 356 0.50 21.58 -23.66
C GLY A 356 -0.14 22.58 -22.69
N GLN A 357 -0.65 22.05 -21.57
CA GLN A 357 -0.67 22.68 -20.25
C GLN A 357 -0.76 21.57 -19.18
N PRO A 358 -0.22 21.78 -17.95
CA PRO A 358 -0.17 20.75 -16.93
C PRO A 358 -1.56 20.53 -16.32
N ASN A 359 -2.05 19.29 -16.38
CA ASN A 359 -3.33 18.88 -15.79
C ASN A 359 -3.35 19.09 -14.27
N SER A 360 -4.44 19.69 -13.81
CA SER A 360 -4.85 19.75 -12.42
C SER A 360 -5.12 18.32 -11.90
N ILE A 361 -4.81 18.12 -10.61
CA ILE A 361 -5.08 16.90 -9.87
C ILE A 361 -6.59 16.85 -9.57
N GLY A 362 -7.40 16.42 -10.54
CA GLY A 362 -8.85 16.24 -10.40
C GLY A 362 -9.33 15.06 -11.24
N ASN A 363 -10.26 14.26 -10.71
CA ASN A 363 -10.87 13.09 -11.36
C ASN A 363 -11.84 13.46 -12.51
N VAL A 364 -11.60 14.56 -13.22
CA VAL A 364 -12.54 15.16 -14.17
C VAL A 364 -11.75 15.62 -15.40
N ASP A 365 -12.06 15.05 -16.56
CA ASP A 365 -11.66 15.66 -17.83
C ASP A 365 -12.59 16.86 -18.07
N SER A 366 -12.06 18.08 -17.93
CA SER A 366 -12.84 19.31 -18.08
C SER A 366 -13.47 19.47 -19.47
N SER A 367 -12.96 18.78 -20.49
CA SER A 367 -13.53 18.78 -21.84
C SER A 367 -14.76 17.88 -21.99
N ALA A 368 -14.99 16.98 -21.03
CA ALA A 368 -16.14 16.07 -21.02
C ALA A 368 -17.29 16.56 -20.12
N LEU A 369 -17.14 17.71 -19.47
CA LEU A 369 -18.17 18.27 -18.58
C LEU A 369 -19.46 18.59 -19.36
N PRO A 370 -20.65 18.29 -18.78
CA PRO A 370 -21.92 18.71 -19.35
C PRO A 370 -22.09 20.23 -19.23
N THR A 371 -22.88 20.84 -20.12
CA THR A 371 -23.40 22.19 -19.89
C THR A 371 -24.43 22.17 -18.75
N PRO A 372 -24.76 23.32 -18.13
CA PRO A 372 -25.82 23.37 -17.12
C PRO A 372 -27.14 22.77 -17.61
N GLU A 373 -27.54 23.02 -18.86
CA GLU A 373 -28.77 22.46 -19.43
C GLU A 373 -28.71 20.95 -19.66
N GLU A 374 -27.51 20.40 -19.91
CA GLU A 374 -27.31 18.95 -20.04
C GLU A 374 -27.30 18.28 -18.67
N HIS A 375 -26.71 18.93 -17.66
CA HIS A 375 -26.74 18.48 -16.27
C HIS A 375 -28.17 18.43 -15.74
N ASP A 376 -28.96 19.50 -15.94
CA ASP A 376 -30.39 19.55 -15.57
C ASP A 376 -31.21 18.42 -16.22
N ARG A 377 -30.88 18.01 -17.45
CA ARG A 377 -31.53 16.87 -18.13
C ARG A 377 -31.17 15.54 -17.48
N ILE A 378 -29.91 15.36 -17.07
CA ILE A 378 -29.48 14.15 -16.36
C ILE A 378 -30.19 14.07 -14.99
N GLU A 379 -30.25 15.19 -14.25
CA GLU A 379 -31.02 15.25 -13.00
C GLU A 379 -32.50 14.93 -13.22
N GLY A 380 -33.10 15.47 -14.29
CA GLY A 380 -34.48 15.18 -14.67
C GLY A 380 -34.72 13.69 -14.94
N LEU A 381 -33.84 13.03 -15.69
CA LEU A 381 -33.94 11.58 -15.94
C LEU A 381 -33.80 10.76 -14.64
N LEU A 382 -32.92 11.18 -13.75
CA LEU A 382 -32.62 10.46 -12.51
C LEU A 382 -33.74 10.60 -11.46
N PHE A 383 -34.27 11.81 -11.25
CA PHE A 383 -35.20 12.10 -10.16
C PHE A 383 -36.68 12.21 -10.58
N GLN A 384 -37.00 12.27 -11.88
CA GLN A 384 -38.38 12.42 -12.38
C GLN A 384 -38.93 11.17 -13.10
N SER A 385 -38.30 10.01 -12.92
CA SER A 385 -38.83 8.75 -13.43
C SER A 385 -40.02 8.27 -12.57
N GLU A 386 -41.23 8.74 -12.89
CA GLU A 386 -42.51 8.10 -12.55
C GLU A 386 -42.91 7.02 -13.57
#